data_AF-A0A3E0NFP1-F1
#
_entry.id   AF-A0A3E0NFP1-F1
#
_cell.length_a   1.000
_cell.length_b   1.000
_cell.length_c   1.000
_cell.angle_alpha   90.00
_cell.angle_beta   90.00
_cell.angle_gamma   90.00
#
_symmetry.space_group_name_H-M   'P 1'
#
loop_
_entity.id
_entity.type
_entity.pdbx_description
1 polymer ?
#
loop_
_entity_poly.entity_id
_entity_poly.type
_entity_poly.pdbx_seq_one_letter_code
_entity_poly.pdbx_strand_id
1 'polypeptide(L)' 'MATTTEQSRYAVARWDTEPNGPDIWTRLSWFATYEAADAALDRWADRYPNAWVDIIDINTDELAAG' A
#
# COMPACT_ATOMS: atom_id res chain seq x y z
N MET A 1 3.75 1.93 24.65
CA MET A 1 3.73 3.05 23.69
C MET A 1 3.04 2.52 22.45
N ALA A 2 1.79 2.91 22.20
CA ALA A 2 1.02 2.40 21.08
C ALA A 2 1.64 2.92 19.78
N THR A 3 2.08 2.00 18.93
CA THR A 3 2.63 2.30 17.60
C THR A 3 1.49 2.83 16.74
N THR A 4 1.70 4.01 16.16
CA THR A 4 0.76 4.83 15.37
C THR A 4 0.31 4.20 14.04
N THR A 5 0.15 2.88 13.98
CA THR A 5 -0.37 2.13 12.83
C THR A 5 -1.89 1.89 12.95
N GLU A 6 -2.47 2.06 14.15
CA GLU A 6 -3.87 1.75 14.50
C GLU A 6 -4.97 2.52 13.74
N GLN A 7 -4.64 3.42 12.80
CA GLN A 7 -5.64 4.23 12.10
C GLN A 7 -5.56 4.18 10.57
N SER A 8 -4.56 3.51 9.99
CA SER A 8 -4.42 3.46 8.53
C SER A 8 -5.07 2.21 7.98
N ARG A 9 -6.27 2.36 7.40
CA ARG A 9 -7.03 1.25 6.79
C ARG A 9 -6.60 0.96 5.35
N TYR A 10 -6.16 1.98 4.62
CA TYR A 10 -5.84 1.85 3.20
C TYR A 10 -4.34 2.04 2.99
N ALA A 11 -3.77 1.31 2.05
CA ALA A 11 -2.40 1.56 1.60
C ALA A 11 -2.31 1.57 0.08
N VAL A 12 -1.57 2.53 -0.46
CA VAL A 12 -1.12 2.43 -1.85
C VAL A 12 0.06 1.45 -1.87
N ALA A 13 -0.03 0.43 -2.70
CA ALA A 13 0.98 -0.60 -2.86
C ALA A 13 1.38 -0.72 -4.33
N ARG A 14 2.61 -1.20 -4.55
CA ARG A 14 3.14 -1.51 -5.87
C ARG A 14 3.39 -3.01 -5.98
N TRP A 15 3.02 -3.59 -7.12
CA TRP A 15 3.37 -4.96 -7.46
C TRP A 15 4.83 -5.00 -7.87
N ASP A 16 5.63 -5.71 -7.06
CA ASP A 16 7.02 -5.99 -7.33
C ASP A 16 7.17 -7.43 -7.80
N THR A 17 7.51 -7.59 -9.08
CA THR A 17 7.88 -8.89 -9.66
C THR A 17 9.40 -9.04 -9.61
N GLU A 18 9.88 -9.85 -8.68
CA GLU A 18 11.30 -10.19 -8.64
C GLU A 18 11.63 -11.25 -9.71
N PRO A 19 12.77 -11.14 -10.43
CA PRO A 19 13.13 -12.09 -11.49
C PRO A 19 13.19 -13.55 -11.06
N ASN A 20 13.42 -13.81 -9.77
CA ASN A 20 13.52 -15.14 -9.17
C ASN A 20 12.83 -15.23 -7.79
N GLY A 21 11.99 -14.26 -7.46
CA GLY A 21 11.32 -14.17 -6.16
C GLY A 21 9.80 -14.31 -6.30
N PRO A 22 9.06 -14.39 -5.17
CA PRO A 22 7.62 -14.29 -5.22
C PRO A 22 7.23 -12.89 -5.69
N ASP A 23 6.15 -12.80 -6.46
CA ASP A 23 5.49 -11.52 -6.66
C ASP A 23 4.94 -11.03 -5.32
N ILE A 24 5.27 -9.79 -4.95
CA ILE A 24 4.83 -9.19 -3.68
C ILE A 24 4.21 -7.81 -3.91
N TRP A 25 3.16 -7.51 -3.16
CA TRP A 25 2.65 -6.14 -3.03
C TRP A 25 3.46 -5.41 -1.96
N THR A 26 4.29 -4.46 -2.39
CA THR A 26 5.06 -3.60 -1.49
C THR A 26 4.25 -2.36 -1.13
N ARG A 27 3.91 -2.21 0.15
CA ARG A 27 3.13 -1.07 0.67
C ARG A 27 4.00 0.19 0.70
N LEU A 28 3.58 1.25 0.00
CA LEU A 28 4.36 2.48 -0.21
C LEU A 28 3.93 3.61 0.73
N SER A 29 2.63 3.74 0.96
CA SER A 29 2.05 4.80 1.79
C SER A 29 0.72 4.37 2.37
N TRP A 30 0.39 4.91 3.52
CA TRP A 30 -0.72 4.51 4.37
C TRP A 30 -1.69 5.67 4.58
N PHE A 31 -2.98 5.36 4.57
CA PHE A 31 -4.06 6.33 4.55
C PHE A 31 -5.22 5.86 5.44
N ALA A 32 -5.89 6.82 6.10
CA ALA A 32 -7.06 6.54 6.91
C ALA A 32 -8.34 6.32 6.05
N THR A 33 -8.41 6.92 4.86
CA THR A 33 -9.58 6.83 3.96
C THR A 33 -9.17 6.44 2.55
N TYR A 34 -10.12 5.87 1.81
CA TYR A 34 -9.92 5.47 0.41
C TYR A 34 -9.66 6.69 -0.48
N GLU A 35 -10.40 7.79 -0.28
CA GLU A 35 -10.27 9.00 -1.09
C GLU A 35 -8.88 9.64 -0.96
N ALA A 36 -8.27 9.57 0.23
CA ALA A 36 -6.92 10.05 0.44
C ALA A 36 -5.88 9.16 -0.26
N ALA A 37 -6.11 7.84 -0.29
CA ALA A 37 -5.28 6.89 -1.03
C ALA A 37 -5.42 7.09 -2.55
N ASP A 38 -6.64 7.26 -3.05
CA ASP A 38 -6.97 7.51 -4.46
C ASP A 38 -6.34 8.82 -4.96
N ALA A 39 -6.47 9.91 -4.21
CA ALA A 39 -5.82 11.18 -4.53
C ALA A 39 -4.28 11.09 -4.57
N ALA A 40 -3.69 10.10 -3.90
CA ALA A 40 -2.25 9.85 -3.93
C ALA A 40 -1.85 8.81 -4.99
N LEU A 41 -2.78 7.98 -5.46
CA LEU A 41 -2.53 6.84 -6.35
C LEU A 41 -1.91 7.29 -7.68
N ASP A 42 -2.48 8.33 -8.30
CA ASP A 42 -1.99 8.88 -9.57
C ASP A 42 -0.49 9.25 -9.51
N ARG A 43 -0.06 9.87 -8.40
CA ARG A 43 1.35 10.25 -8.22
C ARG A 43 2.27 9.04 -8.12
N TRP A 44 1.77 7.94 -7.54
CA TRP A 44 2.53 6.71 -7.44
C TRP A 44 2.56 5.95 -8.77
N ALA A 45 1.46 5.96 -9.53
CA ALA A 45 1.41 5.44 -10.89
C ALA A 45 2.40 6.19 -11.81
N ASP A 46 2.44 7.52 -11.76
CA ASP A 46 3.41 8.33 -12.51
C ASP A 46 4.86 8.06 -12.11
N ARG A 47 5.10 7.80 -10.82
CA ARG A 47 6.43 7.49 -10.29
C ARG A 47 6.91 6.09 -10.67
N TYR A 48 5.98 5.16 -10.86
CA TYR A 48 6.27 3.77 -11.19
C TYR A 48 5.55 3.33 -12.48
N PRO A 49 5.87 3.94 -13.64
CA PRO A 49 5.14 3.70 -14.89
C PRO A 49 5.30 2.27 -15.44
N ASN A 50 6.28 1.52 -14.93
CA ASN A 50 6.57 0.14 -15.33
C ASN A 50 6.11 -0.89 -14.28
N ALA A 51 5.32 -0.48 -13.29
CA ALA A 51 4.80 -1.36 -12.26
C ALA A 51 3.31 -1.14 -12.08
N TRP A 52 2.63 -2.17 -11.58
CA TRP A 52 1.24 -2.04 -11.20
C TRP A 52 1.19 -1.38 -9.84
N VAL A 53 0.34 -0.37 -9.69
CA VAL A 53 0.13 0.35 -8.43
C VAL A 53 -1.37 0.30 -8.15
N ASP A 54 -1.74 -0.06 -6.92
CA ASP A 54 -3.13 -0.20 -6.52
C ASP A 54 -3.33 0.15 -5.04
N ILE A 55 -4.58 0.32 -4.63
CA ILE A 55 -4.98 0.58 -3.25
C ILE A 55 -5.42 -0.74 -2.61
N ILE A 56 -4.80 -1.08 -1.49
CA ILE A 56 -5.14 -2.27 -0.69
C ILE A 56 -5.94 -1.82 0.53
N ASP A 57 -7.12 -2.42 0.75
CA ASP A 57 -7.86 -2.33 2.01
C ASP A 57 -7.23 -3.34 2.99
N ILE A 58 -6.58 -2.82 4.02
CA ILE A 58 -5.87 -3.61 5.00
C ILE A 58 -6.82 -3.82 6.16
N ASN A 59 -7.33 -5.05 6.24
CA ASN A 59 -8.12 -5.46 7.39
C ASN A 59 -7.25 -5.35 8.65
N THR A 60 -7.86 -4.89 9.74
CA THR A 60 -7.20 -4.59 11.02
C THR A 60 -6.39 -5.77 11.58
N ASP A 61 -6.72 -7.01 11.20
CA ASP A 61 -6.00 -8.22 11.58
C ASP A 61 -4.62 -8.37 10.89
N GLU A 62 -4.42 -7.85 9.67
CA GLU A 62 -3.11 -7.87 9.00
C GLU A 62 -2.14 -6.85 9.58
N LEU A 63 -2.66 -5.75 10.15
CA LEU A 63 -1.85 -4.72 10.81
C LEU A 63 -1.25 -5.19 12.13
N ALA A 64 -1.87 -6.16 12.80
CA ALA A 64 -1.42 -6.71 14.08
C ALA A 64 -0.34 -7.79 13.92
N ALA A 65 -0.11 -8.30 12.70
CA ALA A 65 0.81 -9.40 12.41
C ALA A 65 2.17 -8.96 11.85
N GLY A 66 2.44 -7.65 11.74
CA GLY A 66 3.65 -7.05 11.17
C GLY A 66 4.63 -6.49 12.20
#